data_AF-A0A944TFA1-F1
#
_entry.id   AF-A0A944TFA1-F1
#
_cell.length_a   1.000
_cell.length_b   1.000
_cell.length_c   1.000
_cell.angle_alpha   90.00
_cell.angle_beta   90.00
_cell.angle_gamma   90.00
#
_symmetry.space_group_name_H-M   'P 1'
#
loop_
_entity.id
_entity.type
_entity.pdbx_description
1 polymer ?
#
loop_
_entity_poly.entity_id
_entity_poly.type
_entity_poly.pdbx_seq_one_letter_code
_entity_poly.pdbx_strand_id
1 'polypeptide(L)'
;MNIEEPEKNAISAIHYDNFDQALAHWRQSEQCADFCDIGAVECAKLGNAEKCFGRLESDLKLKAIRSGDQAFLFYAAKLRSWLADNF
;
A
#
# COMPACT_ATOMS: atom_id res chain seq x y z
N MET A 1 -10.55 15.12 9.60
CA MET A 1 -10.43 13.65 9.73
C MET A 1 -8.97 13.37 10.05
N ASN A 2 -8.67 12.86 11.24
CA ASN A 2 -7.28 12.52 11.62
C ASN A 2 -6.90 11.26 10.86
N ILE A 3 -5.84 11.33 10.07
CA ILE A 3 -5.25 10.16 9.42
C ILE A 3 -4.67 9.31 10.54
N GLU A 4 -5.17 8.09 10.73
CA GLU A 4 -4.54 7.15 11.66
C GLU A 4 -3.08 6.91 11.22
N GLU A 5 -2.14 7.06 12.15
CA GLU A 5 -0.69 6.84 11.97
C GLU A 5 -0.29 5.67 11.04
N PRO A 6 -0.94 4.48 11.09
CA PRO A 6 -0.59 3.36 10.20
C PRO A 6 -0.77 3.65 8.71
N GLU A 7 -1.83 4.36 8.32
CA GLU A 7 -2.08 4.76 6.93
C GLU A 7 -1.05 5.78 6.46
N LYS A 8 -0.66 6.68 7.38
CA LYS A 8 0.41 7.65 7.15
C LYS A 8 1.75 6.96 6.95
N ASN A 9 2.01 5.84 7.64
CA ASN A 9 3.25 5.06 7.53
C ASN A 9 3.34 4.21 6.26
N ALA A 10 2.24 3.59 5.82
CA ALA A 10 2.21 2.89 4.53
C ALA A 10 2.46 3.86 3.36
N ILE A 11 1.85 5.05 3.43
CA ILE A 11 2.00 6.11 2.44
C ILE A 11 3.36 6.80 2.56
N SER A 12 3.85 7.08 3.79
CA SER A 12 5.12 7.76 4.02
C SER A 12 6.33 6.89 3.71
N ALA A 13 6.23 5.57 3.93
CA ALA A 13 7.24 4.60 3.48
C ALA A 13 7.38 4.66 1.95
N ILE A 14 6.26 4.78 1.23
CA ILE A 14 6.22 4.95 -0.23
C ILE A 14 6.70 6.36 -0.67
N HIS A 15 6.75 7.32 0.26
CA HIS A 15 7.14 8.72 0.03
C HIS A 15 8.64 8.99 0.15
N TYR A 16 9.41 8.13 0.84
CA TYR A 16 10.79 8.44 1.25
C TYR A 16 11.91 7.59 0.61
N ASP A 17 11.63 6.60 -0.26
CA ASP A 17 12.66 5.86 -1.00
C ASP A 17 12.09 5.05 -2.19
N ASN A 18 12.93 4.24 -2.86
CA ASN A 18 12.53 3.33 -3.94
C ASN A 18 11.22 2.58 -3.61
N PHE A 19 10.20 2.75 -4.47
CA PHE A 19 8.86 2.18 -4.33
C PHE A 19 8.89 0.68 -3.97
N ASP A 20 9.81 -0.07 -4.58
CA ASP A 20 9.96 -1.51 -4.34
C ASP A 20 10.36 -1.83 -2.88
N GLN A 21 11.24 -1.02 -2.30
CA GLN A 21 11.71 -1.18 -0.93
C GLN A 21 10.63 -0.79 0.08
N ALA A 22 9.90 0.30 -0.20
CA ALA A 22 8.76 0.72 0.59
C ALA A 22 7.67 -0.35 0.64
N LEU A 23 7.35 -0.94 -0.51
CA LEU A 23 6.38 -2.02 -0.64
C LEU A 23 6.86 -3.29 0.06
N ALA A 24 8.16 -3.59 0.01
CA ALA A 24 8.75 -4.71 0.75
C ALA A 24 8.65 -4.52 2.27
N HIS A 25 8.94 -3.32 2.80
CA HIS A 25 8.80 -3.03 4.22
C HIS A 25 7.34 -3.07 4.69
N TRP A 26 6.42 -2.51 3.91
CA TRP A 26 4.99 -2.57 4.23
C TRP A 26 4.49 -4.01 4.34
N ARG A 27 4.86 -4.89 3.39
CA ARG A 27 4.48 -6.32 3.45
C ARG A 27 4.94 -7.06 4.71
N GLN A 28 6.01 -6.59 5.34
CA GLN A 28 6.57 -7.19 6.55
C GLN A 28 6.03 -6.56 7.84
N SER A 29 5.17 -5.56 7.71
CA SER A 29 4.67 -4.79 8.84
C SER A 29 3.34 -5.36 9.35
N GLU A 30 3.06 -5.18 10.64
CA GLU A 30 1.78 -5.59 11.26
C GLU A 30 0.59 -4.90 10.59
N GLN A 31 0.80 -3.70 10.03
CA GLN A 31 -0.21 -2.94 9.32
C GLN A 31 -0.66 -3.62 8.02
N CYS A 32 0.22 -4.37 7.34
CA CYS A 32 -0.19 -5.19 6.21
C CYS A 32 -1.17 -6.27 6.70
N ALA A 33 -0.83 -6.98 7.78
CA ALA A 33 -1.67 -8.03 8.34
C ALA A 33 -3.09 -7.51 8.67
N ASP A 34 -3.16 -6.39 9.37
CA ASP A 34 -4.43 -5.74 9.74
C ASP A 34 -5.21 -5.22 8.53
N PHE A 35 -4.52 -4.58 7.58
CA PHE A 35 -5.17 -4.00 6.39
C PHE A 35 -5.69 -5.08 5.43
N CYS A 36 -4.94 -6.18 5.32
CA CYS A 36 -5.26 -7.31 4.48
C CYS A 36 -6.21 -8.32 5.16
N ASP A 37 -6.47 -8.16 6.48
CA ASP A 37 -7.23 -9.11 7.31
C ASP A 37 -6.69 -10.56 7.19
N ILE A 38 -5.35 -10.69 7.23
CA ILE A 38 -4.62 -11.96 7.16
C ILE A 38 -3.49 -11.97 8.20
N GLY A 39 -2.92 -13.14 8.48
CA GLY A 39 -1.75 -13.23 9.37
C GLY A 39 -0.51 -12.54 8.80
N ALA A 40 0.36 -11.99 9.65
CA ALA A 40 1.60 -11.31 9.24
C ALA A 40 2.51 -12.17 8.35
N VAL A 41 2.60 -13.48 8.64
CA VAL A 41 3.33 -14.46 7.83
C VAL A 41 2.73 -14.61 6.42
N GLU A 42 1.41 -14.49 6.30
CA GLU A 42 0.70 -14.56 5.02
C GLU A 42 0.83 -13.26 4.24
N CYS A 43 0.88 -12.10 4.91
CA CYS A 43 1.13 -10.80 4.26
C CYS A 43 2.50 -10.68 3.61
N ALA A 44 3.51 -11.33 4.20
CA ALA A 44 4.85 -11.41 3.62
C ALA A 44 4.90 -12.26 2.33
N LYS A 45 3.89 -13.11 2.09
CA LYS A 45 3.81 -13.97 0.90
C LYS A 45 3.05 -13.25 -0.22
N LEU A 46 3.71 -13.09 -1.37
CA LEU A 46 3.16 -12.46 -2.58
C LEU A 46 1.75 -12.96 -2.95
N GLY A 47 1.53 -14.28 -3.00
CA GLY A 47 0.28 -14.88 -3.49
C GLY A 47 -1.00 -14.49 -2.73
N ASN A 48 -0.91 -14.14 -1.44
CA ASN A 48 -2.07 -13.72 -0.64
C ASN A 48 -2.22 -12.19 -0.54
N ALA A 49 -1.23 -11.45 -1.02
CA ALA A 49 -1.22 -9.99 -0.99
C ALA A 49 -1.92 -9.33 -2.19
N GLU A 50 -2.19 -10.05 -3.30
CA GLU A 50 -2.83 -9.48 -4.51
C GLU A 50 -4.18 -8.81 -4.22
N LYS A 51 -5.08 -9.50 -3.52
CA LYS A 51 -6.38 -8.94 -3.08
C LYS A 51 -6.19 -7.71 -2.18
N CYS A 52 -5.14 -7.72 -1.39
CA CYS A 52 -4.82 -6.64 -0.49
C CYS A 52 -4.24 -5.42 -1.22
N PHE A 53 -3.43 -5.63 -2.25
CA PHE A 53 -2.90 -4.57 -3.08
C PHE A 53 -3.98 -3.87 -3.90
N GLY A 54 -5.01 -4.59 -4.36
CA GLY A 54 -6.18 -3.97 -5.00
C GLY A 54 -6.93 -3.02 -4.06
N ARG A 55 -7.04 -3.38 -2.77
CA ARG A 55 -7.60 -2.51 -1.73
C ARG A 55 -6.70 -1.29 -1.48
N LEU A 56 -5.39 -1.51 -1.34
CA LEU A 56 -4.40 -0.44 -1.16
C LEU A 56 -4.43 0.56 -2.33
N GLU A 57 -4.52 0.06 -3.57
CA GLU A 57 -4.67 0.90 -4.76
C GLU A 57 -5.92 1.79 -4.69
N SER A 58 -7.05 1.21 -4.26
CA SER A 58 -8.34 1.90 -4.16
C SER A 58 -8.31 2.97 -3.08
N ASP A 59 -7.72 2.68 -1.92
CA ASP A 59 -7.59 3.64 -0.81
C ASP A 59 -6.67 4.81 -1.18
N LEU A 60 -5.57 4.56 -1.88
CA LEU A 60 -4.71 5.61 -2.42
C LEU A 60 -5.50 6.55 -3.37
N LYS A 61 -6.32 6.00 -4.28
CA LYS A 61 -7.16 6.83 -5.16
C LYS A 61 -8.21 7.63 -4.40
N LEU A 62 -8.92 7.01 -3.46
CA LEU A 62 -9.92 7.67 -2.63
C LEU A 62 -9.30 8.81 -1.81
N LYS A 63 -8.10 8.60 -1.28
CA LYS A 63 -7.36 9.64 -0.58
C LYS A 63 -6.99 10.79 -1.48
N ALA A 64 -6.45 10.52 -2.67
CA ALA A 64 -6.14 11.56 -3.64
C ALA A 64 -7.36 12.46 -3.93
N ILE A 65 -8.54 11.86 -4.07
CA ILE A 65 -9.80 12.59 -4.29
C ILE A 65 -10.16 13.43 -3.06
N ARG A 66 -10.02 12.88 -1.84
CA ARG A 66 -10.40 13.56 -0.59
C ARG A 66 -9.42 14.67 -0.17
N SER A 67 -8.12 14.49 -0.39
CA SER A 67 -7.08 15.43 0.01
C SER A 67 -6.68 16.41 -1.10
N GLY A 68 -6.94 16.06 -2.36
CA GLY A 68 -6.41 16.79 -3.53
C GLY A 68 -4.92 16.55 -3.80
N ASP A 69 -4.27 15.67 -3.03
CA ASP A 69 -2.84 15.38 -3.17
C ASP A 69 -2.60 14.34 -4.28
N GLN A 70 -1.98 14.79 -5.36
CA GLN A 70 -1.68 13.98 -6.55
C GLN A 70 -0.62 12.90 -6.30
N ALA A 71 0.15 12.99 -5.23
CA ALA A 71 1.14 11.96 -4.91
C ALA A 71 0.45 10.60 -4.67
N PHE A 72 -0.72 10.58 -4.04
CA PHE A 72 -1.50 9.36 -3.85
C PHE A 72 -1.91 8.69 -5.17
N LEU A 73 -2.30 9.48 -6.19
CA LEU A 73 -2.62 8.96 -7.53
C LEU A 73 -1.39 8.35 -8.21
N PHE A 74 -0.25 9.02 -8.08
CA PHE A 74 1.03 8.50 -8.59
C PHE A 74 1.38 7.15 -7.98
N TYR A 75 1.20 6.97 -6.67
CA TYR A 75 1.49 5.69 -6.01
C TYR A 75 0.48 4.59 -6.32
N ALA A 76 -0.81 4.94 -6.46
CA ALA A 76 -1.80 3.99 -6.94
C ALA A 76 -1.40 3.45 -8.33
N ALA A 77 -0.94 4.33 -9.23
CA ALA A 77 -0.45 3.94 -10.54
C ALA A 77 0.82 3.06 -10.47
N LYS A 78 1.79 3.39 -9.61
CA LYS A 78 2.97 2.56 -9.39
C LYS A 78 2.63 1.17 -8.86
N LEU A 79 1.72 1.09 -7.88
CA LEU A 79 1.26 -0.19 -7.34
C LEU A 79 0.56 -1.05 -8.40
N ARG A 80 -0.27 -0.44 -9.25
CA ARG A 80 -0.89 -1.12 -10.39
C ARG A 80 0.14 -1.67 -11.39
N SER A 81 1.16 -0.88 -11.74
CA SER A 81 2.23 -1.34 -12.63
C SER A 81 2.98 -2.52 -12.01
N TRP A 82 3.37 -2.39 -10.74
CA TRP A 82 4.08 -3.46 -10.04
C TRP A 82 3.27 -4.76 -9.95
N LEU A 83 1.96 -4.67 -9.71
CA LEU A 83 1.08 -5.85 -9.72
C LEU A 83 1.10 -6.56 -11.07
N ALA A 84 1.01 -5.82 -12.17
CA ALA A 84 1.04 -6.38 -13.52
C ALA A 84 2.39 -7.02 -13.89
N ASP A 85 3.48 -6.58 -13.26
CA ASP A 85 4.82 -7.13 -13.48
C ASP A 85 5.11 -8.38 -12.62
N ASN A 86 4.35 -8.60 -11.54
CA ASN A 86 4.62 -9.65 -10.54
C ASN A 86 3.55 -10.77 -10.48
N PHE A 87 2.39 -10.58 -11.13
CA PHE A 87 1.28 -11.54 -11.19
C PHE A 87 0.75 -11.64 -12.62
#